data_AF-K9G6U8-F1
#
_entry.id   AF-K9G6U8-F1
#
_cell.length_a   1.000
_cell.length_b   1.000
_cell.length_c   1.000
_cell.angle_alpha   90.00
_cell.angle_beta   90.00
_cell.angle_gamma   90.00
#
_symmetry.space_group_name_H-M   'P 1'
#
loop_
_entity.id
_entity.type
_entity.pdbx_description
1 polymer ?
#
loop_
_entity_poly.entity_id
_entity_poly.type
_entity_poly.pdbx_seq_one_letter_code
_entity_poly.pdbx_strand_id
1 'polypeptide(L)'
;MVKPVRQRPPRKPLTTTQAWTKVETTAYRLGAAEYLGNKDSNRISKAFLLLNHPPQSTSHRKYRLFLLRKEICGPQGLRLCAVALGHDHIRDTSNGHRDALLDKLGEMRHQPLIKNSSFRSDDTQEDGPLNGKH
;
A
#
# COMPACT_ATOMS: atom_id res chain seq x y z
N MET A 1 12.06 -38.17 9.92
CA MET A 1 11.31 -37.31 10.86
C MET A 1 10.67 -36.16 10.09
N VAL A 2 9.35 -36.22 9.86
CA VAL A 2 8.60 -35.13 9.21
C VAL A 2 8.31 -34.08 10.27
N LYS A 3 8.83 -32.86 10.13
CA LYS A 3 8.51 -31.77 11.06
C LYS A 3 7.01 -31.48 10.99
N PRO A 4 6.27 -31.44 12.11
CA PRO A 4 4.85 -31.15 12.06
C PRO A 4 4.65 -29.76 11.45
N VAL A 5 3.83 -29.71 10.39
CA VAL A 5 3.40 -28.46 9.77
C VAL A 5 2.63 -27.71 10.84
N ARG A 6 3.25 -26.70 11.47
CA ARG A 6 2.57 -25.79 12.38
C ARG A 6 1.48 -25.08 11.57
N GLN A 7 0.26 -25.60 11.62
CA GLN A 7 -0.90 -24.95 11.03
C GLN A 7 -1.03 -23.61 11.73
N ARG A 8 -0.76 -22.52 11.00
CA ARG A 8 -0.99 -21.18 11.53
C ARG A 8 -2.51 -21.05 11.73
N PRO A 9 -2.97 -20.59 12.90
CA PRO A 9 -4.40 -20.41 13.13
C PRO A 9 -4.99 -19.51 12.03
N PRO A 10 -6.26 -19.72 11.66
CA PRO A 10 -6.92 -18.91 10.65
C PRO A 10 -6.77 -17.44 11.03
N ARG A 11 -6.20 -16.65 10.12
CA ARG A 11 -6.05 -15.21 10.35
C ARG A 11 -7.44 -14.60 10.36
N LYS A 12 -7.80 -13.95 11.46
CA LYS A 12 -9.04 -13.17 11.51
C LYS A 12 -8.95 -12.05 10.47
N PRO A 13 -9.99 -11.83 9.64
CA PRO A 13 -10.07 -10.67 8.76
C PRO A 13 -9.86 -9.39 9.57
N LEU A 14 -9.13 -8.44 9.01
CA LEU A 14 -9.00 -7.13 9.66
C LEU A 14 -10.28 -6.33 9.46
N THR A 15 -10.70 -5.63 10.51
CA THR A 15 -11.72 -4.57 10.37
C THR A 15 -11.10 -3.31 9.77
N THR A 16 -11.93 -2.39 9.26
CA THR A 16 -11.47 -1.09 8.76
C THR A 16 -10.60 -0.37 9.80
N THR A 17 -11.04 -0.32 11.06
CA THR A 17 -10.30 0.34 12.15
C THR A 17 -8.92 -0.28 12.36
N GLN A 18 -8.84 -1.62 12.41
CA GLN A 18 -7.56 -2.30 12.59
C GLN A 18 -6.62 -2.10 11.39
N ALA A 19 -7.17 -2.12 10.17
CA ALA A 19 -6.40 -1.86 8.97
C ALA A 19 -5.87 -0.42 8.96
N TRP A 20 -6.71 0.55 9.33
CA TRP A 20 -6.33 1.96 9.44
C TRP A 20 -5.24 2.18 10.49
N THR A 21 -5.39 1.63 11.70
CA THR A 21 -4.36 1.75 12.75
C THR A 21 -3.01 1.20 12.29
N LYS A 22 -3.00 0.07 11.55
CA LYS A 22 -1.76 -0.47 10.96
C LYS A 22 -1.15 0.48 9.93
N VAL A 23 -1.98 1.09 9.09
CA VAL A 23 -1.58 2.06 8.08
C VAL A 23 -0.97 3.30 8.74
N GLU A 24 -1.63 3.89 9.73
CA GLU A 24 -1.11 5.04 10.49
C GLU A 24 0.20 4.72 11.21
N THR A 25 0.27 3.60 11.92
CA THR A 25 1.49 3.18 12.64
C THR A 25 2.65 3.00 11.66
N THR A 26 2.37 2.44 10.48
CA THR A 26 3.38 2.26 9.44
C THR A 26 3.80 3.60 8.85
N ALA A 27 2.87 4.53 8.62
CA ALA A 27 3.17 5.87 8.12
C ALA A 27 4.05 6.64 9.08
N TYR A 28 3.72 6.63 10.38
CA TYR A 28 4.53 7.24 11.43
C TYR A 28 5.93 6.65 11.46
N ARG A 29 6.04 5.32 11.49
CA ARG A 29 7.32 4.61 11.48
C ARG A 29 8.17 4.95 10.25
N LEU A 30 7.57 4.96 9.06
CA LEU A 30 8.26 5.28 7.82
C LEU A 30 8.59 6.77 7.68
N GLY A 31 7.78 7.64 8.28
CA GLY A 31 8.03 9.08 8.33
C GLY A 31 9.17 9.44 9.29
N ALA A 32 9.33 8.68 10.37
CA ALA A 32 10.45 8.80 11.29
C ALA A 32 11.74 8.12 10.77
N ALA A 33 11.60 7.07 9.97
CA ALA A 33 12.73 6.44 9.31
C ALA A 33 13.25 7.32 8.17
N GLU A 34 14.56 7.37 7.96
CA GLU A 34 15.16 8.08 6.82
C GLU A 34 15.11 7.24 5.54
N TYR A 35 14.99 5.92 5.65
CA TYR A 35 15.00 5.00 4.51
C TYR A 35 13.96 3.87 4.64
N LEU A 36 13.59 3.32 3.49
CA LEU A 36 12.74 2.14 3.35
C LEU A 36 13.57 0.87 3.55
N GLY A 37 13.22 0.05 4.53
CA GLY A 37 13.88 -1.25 4.72
C GLY A 37 13.62 -2.23 3.56
N ASN A 38 14.55 -3.16 3.32
CA ASN A 38 14.45 -4.15 2.23
C ASN A 38 13.13 -4.93 2.19
N LYS A 39 12.57 -5.26 3.37
CA LYS A 39 11.27 -5.97 3.44
C LYS A 39 10.11 -5.11 2.93
N ASP A 40 10.12 -3.82 3.25
CA ASP A 40 9.06 -2.89 2.89
C ASP A 40 9.17 -2.53 1.41
N SER A 41 10.39 -2.30 0.92
CA SER A 41 10.68 -2.13 -0.51
C SER A 41 10.20 -3.34 -1.33
N ASN A 42 10.54 -4.56 -0.92
CA ASN A 42 10.08 -5.78 -1.61
C ASN A 42 8.55 -5.93 -1.61
N ARG A 43 7.86 -5.52 -0.53
CA ARG A 43 6.38 -5.52 -0.49
C ARG A 43 5.80 -4.55 -1.51
N ILE A 44 6.38 -3.35 -1.60
CA ILE A 44 6.00 -2.36 -2.60
C ILE A 44 6.24 -2.94 -4.01
N SER A 45 7.46 -3.40 -4.31
CA SER A 45 7.80 -3.97 -5.63
C SER A 45 6.84 -5.08 -6.05
N LYS A 46 6.50 -6.00 -5.13
CA LYS A 46 5.52 -7.06 -5.42
C LYS A 46 4.11 -6.53 -5.70
N ALA A 47 3.66 -5.51 -4.99
CA ALA A 47 2.37 -4.89 -5.26
C ALA A 47 2.34 -4.26 -6.66
N PHE A 48 3.36 -3.48 -7.02
CA PHE A 48 3.43 -2.86 -8.34
C PHE A 48 3.63 -3.88 -9.47
N LEU A 49 4.39 -4.95 -9.24
CA LEU A 49 4.49 -6.06 -10.17
C LEU A 49 3.12 -6.68 -10.45
N LEU A 50 2.31 -6.91 -9.41
CA LEU A 50 0.95 -7.45 -9.56
C LEU A 50 -0.04 -6.46 -10.19
N LEU A 51 0.24 -5.16 -10.13
CA LEU A 51 -0.55 -4.15 -10.84
C LEU A 51 -0.33 -4.26 -12.35
N ASN A 52 0.94 -4.37 -12.75
CA ASN A 52 1.38 -4.36 -14.16
C ASN A 52 1.25 -5.72 -14.85
N HIS A 53 1.29 -6.83 -14.12
CA HIS A 53 1.23 -8.18 -14.69
C HIS A 53 -0.08 -8.93 -14.35
N PRO A 54 -0.54 -9.83 -15.23
CA PRO A 54 -1.69 -10.68 -14.94
C PRO A 54 -1.44 -11.55 -13.70
N PRO A 55 -2.42 -11.67 -12.78
CA PRO A 55 -2.26 -12.49 -11.59
C PRO A 55 -2.29 -13.98 -11.97
N GLN A 56 -1.31 -14.74 -11.50
CA GLN A 56 -1.24 -16.19 -11.71
C GLN A 56 -2.14 -17.00 -10.75
N SER A 57 -2.78 -16.35 -9.78
CA SER A 57 -3.65 -17.02 -8.80
C SER A 57 -4.87 -16.16 -8.43
N THR A 58 -5.95 -16.81 -7.98
CA THR A 58 -7.16 -16.14 -7.46
C THR A 58 -6.86 -15.23 -6.27
N SER A 59 -5.90 -15.63 -5.43
CA SER A 59 -5.35 -14.86 -4.32
C SER A 59 -4.69 -13.55 -4.81
N HIS A 60 -3.86 -13.61 -5.85
CA HIS A 60 -3.27 -12.43 -6.48
C HIS A 60 -4.33 -11.57 -7.18
N ARG A 61 -5.38 -12.18 -7.75
CA ARG A 61 -6.47 -11.45 -8.41
C ARG A 61 -7.22 -10.52 -7.45
N LYS A 62 -7.57 -11.00 -6.24
CA LYS A 62 -8.22 -10.16 -5.22
C LYS A 62 -7.36 -8.97 -4.80
N TYR A 63 -6.07 -9.22 -4.62
CA TYR A 63 -5.12 -8.17 -4.26
C TYR A 63 -4.93 -7.16 -5.39
N ARG A 64 -4.80 -7.62 -6.63
CA ARG A 64 -4.73 -6.75 -7.81
C ARG A 64 -5.98 -5.88 -7.94
N LEU A 65 -7.18 -6.42 -7.71
CA LEU A 65 -8.42 -5.63 -7.73
C LEU A 65 -8.39 -4.48 -6.71
N PHE A 66 -7.85 -4.73 -5.51
CA PHE A 66 -7.60 -3.66 -4.54
C PHE A 66 -6.60 -2.64 -5.07
N LEU A 67 -5.48 -3.09 -5.67
CA LEU A 67 -4.44 -2.19 -6.17
C LEU A 67 -4.89 -1.34 -7.37
N LEU A 68 -5.81 -1.84 -8.18
CA LEU A 68 -6.38 -1.09 -9.31
C LEU A 68 -7.20 0.12 -8.86
N ARG A 69 -7.61 0.18 -7.58
CA ARG A 69 -8.27 1.35 -6.97
C ARG A 69 -7.29 2.48 -6.63
N LYS A 70 -6.08 2.49 -7.21
CA LYS A 70 -5.04 3.51 -7.01
C LYS A 70 -5.52 4.95 -7.25
N GLU A 71 -6.55 5.15 -8.07
CA GLU A 71 -7.09 6.47 -8.38
C GLU A 71 -7.78 7.13 -7.18
N ILE A 72 -8.29 6.32 -6.25
CA ILE A 72 -8.97 6.79 -5.03
C ILE A 72 -7.94 7.31 -4.03
N CYS A 73 -6.96 6.47 -3.67
CA CYS A 73 -6.01 6.76 -2.58
C CYS A 73 -4.64 7.30 -3.04
N GLY A 74 -4.41 7.36 -4.36
CA GLY A 74 -3.13 7.75 -4.93
C GLY A 74 -2.02 6.69 -4.77
N PRO A 75 -0.89 6.87 -5.47
CA PRO A 75 0.27 5.97 -5.41
C PRO A 75 0.88 5.89 -3.99
N GLN A 76 0.88 6.99 -3.24
CA GLN A 76 1.41 7.01 -1.87
C GLN A 76 0.56 6.17 -0.91
N GLY A 77 -0.77 6.33 -0.93
CA GLY A 77 -1.70 5.54 -0.12
C GLY A 77 -1.63 4.05 -0.44
N LEU A 78 -1.48 3.72 -1.72
CA LEU A 78 -1.31 2.35 -2.19
C LEU A 78 -0.01 1.71 -1.69
N ARG A 79 1.13 2.42 -1.80
CA ARG A 79 2.43 1.97 -1.27
C ARG A 79 2.34 1.72 0.23
N LEU A 80 1.70 2.63 0.97
CA LEU A 80 1.53 2.50 2.40
C LEU A 80 0.70 1.27 2.79
N CYS A 81 -0.39 0.99 2.06
CA CYS A 81 -1.17 -0.23 2.23
C CYS A 81 -0.36 -1.50 1.94
N ALA A 82 0.45 -1.50 0.88
CA ALA A 82 1.30 -2.62 0.53
C ALA A 82 2.33 -2.93 1.64
N VAL A 83 2.90 -1.91 2.27
CA VAL A 83 3.82 -2.09 3.40
C VAL A 83 3.09 -2.53 4.67
N ALA A 84 2.03 -1.80 5.05
CA ALA A 84 1.34 -1.97 6.34
C ALA A 84 0.56 -3.29 6.43
N LEU A 85 -0.16 -3.63 5.37
CA LEU A 85 -1.08 -4.77 5.34
C LEU A 85 -0.50 -5.93 4.54
N GLY A 86 0.13 -5.62 3.40
CA GLY A 86 0.61 -6.62 2.46
C GLY A 86 -0.51 -7.45 1.85
N HIS A 87 -0.11 -8.45 1.06
CA HIS A 87 -1.04 -9.25 0.26
C HIS A 87 -2.05 -10.03 1.11
N ASP A 88 -1.58 -10.79 2.10
CA ASP A 88 -2.43 -11.69 2.89
C ASP A 88 -3.57 -10.95 3.61
N HIS A 89 -3.27 -9.83 4.29
CA HIS A 89 -4.29 -9.12 5.04
C HIS A 89 -5.33 -8.48 4.10
N ILE A 90 -4.91 -7.89 2.98
CA ILE A 90 -5.85 -7.27 2.04
C ILE A 90 -6.74 -8.33 1.37
N ARG A 91 -6.21 -9.51 1.07
CA ARG A 91 -6.99 -10.64 0.55
C ARG A 91 -8.07 -11.08 1.54
N ASP A 92 -7.72 -11.16 2.82
CA ASP A 92 -8.57 -11.75 3.85
C ASP A 92 -9.59 -10.74 4.42
N THR A 93 -9.34 -9.43 4.30
CA THR A 93 -10.31 -8.37 4.64
C THR A 93 -11.53 -8.42 3.71
N SER A 94 -12.74 -8.15 4.21
CA SER A 94 -13.96 -8.10 3.40
C SER A 94 -13.96 -6.92 2.40
N ASN A 95 -14.77 -6.99 1.35
CA ASN A 95 -14.85 -5.89 0.37
C ASN A 95 -15.26 -4.56 1.04
N GLY A 96 -16.31 -4.55 1.86
CA GLY A 96 -16.76 -3.33 2.54
C GLY A 96 -15.71 -2.70 3.45
N HIS A 97 -14.89 -3.49 4.14
CA HIS A 97 -13.78 -2.96 4.94
C HIS A 97 -12.62 -2.45 4.07
N ARG A 98 -12.38 -3.06 2.91
CA ARG A 98 -11.38 -2.59 1.94
C ARG A 98 -11.82 -1.25 1.32
N ASP A 99 -13.09 -1.13 0.95
CA ASP A 99 -13.64 0.08 0.34
C ASP A 99 -13.61 1.24 1.35
N ALA A 100 -14.09 1.04 2.58
CA ALA A 100 -14.01 2.05 3.63
C ALA A 100 -12.57 2.47 3.98
N LEU A 101 -11.59 1.56 3.84
CA LEU A 101 -10.18 1.90 4.02
C LEU A 101 -9.67 2.77 2.86
N LEU A 102 -10.07 2.47 1.62
CA LEU A 102 -9.70 3.23 0.44
C LEU A 102 -10.31 4.64 0.48
N ASP A 103 -11.56 4.77 0.90
CA ASP A 103 -12.23 6.07 1.06
C ASP A 103 -11.46 6.96 2.04
N LYS A 104 -11.10 6.40 3.20
CA LYS A 104 -10.30 7.11 4.22
C LYS A 104 -8.90 7.51 3.73
N LEU A 105 -8.28 6.68 2.90
CA LEU A 105 -7.02 7.05 2.24
C LEU A 105 -7.20 8.11 1.16
N GLY A 106 -8.34 8.11 0.46
CA GLY A 106 -8.71 9.10 -0.53
C GLY A 106 -8.91 10.49 0.07
N GLU A 107 -9.55 10.58 1.23
CA GLU A 107 -9.68 11.82 2.02
C GLU A 107 -8.30 12.42 2.35
N MET A 108 -7.31 11.56 2.56
CA MET A 108 -5.94 11.95 2.92
C MET A 108 -5.00 12.02 1.71
N ARG A 109 -5.49 11.81 0.48
CA ARG A 109 -4.66 11.73 -0.75
C ARG A 109 -3.79 12.97 -0.97
N HIS A 110 -4.34 14.15 -0.65
CA HIS A 110 -3.67 15.43 -0.84
C HIS A 110 -2.76 15.81 0.34
N GLN A 111 -2.81 15.04 1.43
CA GLN A 111 -1.93 15.25 2.57
C GLN A 111 -0.71 14.34 2.44
N PRO A 112 0.51 14.85 2.70
CA PRO A 112 1.69 14.00 2.75
C PRO A 112 1.59 13.06 3.95
N LEU A 113 1.06 11.85 3.71
CA LEU A 113 0.93 10.79 4.72
C LEU A 113 2.29 10.36 5.27
N ILE A 114 3.35 10.52 4.47
CA ILE A 114 4.74 10.27 4.84
C ILE A 114 5.59 11.45 4.35
N LYS A 115 6.34 12.08 5.25
CA LYS A 115 7.26 13.19 4.92
C LYS A 115 8.58 12.73 4.27
N ASN A 116 8.84 11.42 4.26
CA ASN A 116 10.06 10.82 3.74
C ASN A 116 10.10 10.86 2.19
N SER A 117 11.18 11.41 1.63
CA SER A 117 11.46 11.52 0.19
C SER A 117 11.59 10.17 -0.51
N SER A 118 12.07 9.12 0.17
CA SER A 118 12.13 7.74 -0.32
C SER A 118 10.73 7.15 -0.62
N PHE A 119 9.68 7.78 -0.09
CA PHE A 119 8.30 7.38 -0.30
C PHE A 119 7.53 8.32 -1.23
N ARG A 120 8.15 9.42 -1.71
CA ARG A 120 7.50 10.37 -2.62
C ARG A 120 6.99 9.64 -3.85
N SER A 121 5.74 9.93 -4.18
CA SER A 121 5.21 9.62 -5.50
C SER A 121 5.71 10.70 -6.43
N ASP A 122 6.31 10.27 -7.53
CA ASP A 122 6.77 11.13 -8.60
C ASP A 122 5.52 11.64 -9.34
N ASP A 123 4.82 12.59 -8.74
CA ASP A 123 3.71 13.35 -9.34
C ASP A 123 4.07 14.85 -9.35
N THR A 124 5.36 15.18 -9.36
CA THR A 124 5.82 16.54 -9.66
C THR A 124 6.31 16.54 -11.10
N GLN A 125 5.37 16.63 -12.03
CA GLN A 125 5.69 17.21 -13.33
C GLN A 125 6.08 18.66 -13.05
N GLU A 126 7.39 18.93 -13.04
CA GLU A 126 7.92 20.28 -12.99
C GLU A 126 7.52 20.98 -14.28
N ASP A 127 6.43 21.75 -14.23
CA ASP A 127 6.20 22.82 -15.20
C ASP A 127 7.18 23.95 -14.82
N GLY A 128 8.42 23.79 -15.28
CA GLY A 128 9.46 24.80 -15.14
C GLY A 128 9.06 26.06 -15.93
N PRO A 129 9.29 27.27 -15.40
CA PRO A 129 8.92 28.48 -16.11
C PRO A 129 9.83 28.63 -17.35
N LEU A 130 9.22 28.62 -18.54
CA LEU A 130 9.85 29.09 -19.77
C LEU A 130 10.06 30.61 -19.66
N ASN A 131 11.11 31.01 -18.95
CA ASN A 131 11.63 32.37 -19.04
C ASN A 131 12.72 32.41 -20.10
N GLY A 132 12.30 32.59 -21.36
CA GLY A 132 13.17 32.87 -22.48
C GLY A 132 12.98 34.30 -22.96
N LYS A 133 13.58 35.27 -22.26
CA LYS A 133 13.88 36.60 -22.80
C LYS A 133 15.38 36.67 -23.06
N HIS A 134 15.78 36.66 -24.34
CA HIS A 134 16.67 37.64 -24.97
C HIS A 134 16.85 37.26 -26.44
#